data_AF-A0A7W0X211-F1
#
_entry.id   AF-A0A7W0X211-F1
#
_cell.length_a   1.000
_cell.length_b   1.000
_cell.length_c   1.000
_cell.angle_alpha   90.00
_cell.angle_beta   90.00
_cell.angle_gamma   90.00
#
_symmetry.space_group_name_H-M   'P 1'
#
loop_
_entity.id
_entity.type
_entity.pdbx_description
1 polymer ?
#
loop_
_entity_poly.entity_id
_entity_poly.type
_entity_poly.pdbx_seq_one_letter_code
_entity_poly.pdbx_strand_id
1 'polypeptide(L)'
;MASPRNVAVLIGSLRKDSLNRKMANAMIAMAPQGMTLAEVPIGDLPLYNSDLEGAKAPSAWTVFRQRIAAVDALLFVTPEYNRSVPGGLKNAIDVGSRPYGSSVWSGKPGAIVSVSPGAIGGYGANHHLRQSFVFLDILPLQQPEAYVG
;
A
#
# COMPACT_ATOMS: atom_id res chain seq x y z
N MET A 1 1.46 21.58 -19.04
CA MET A 1 1.96 20.24 -18.68
C MET A 1 1.41 19.89 -17.30
N ALA A 2 0.89 18.68 -17.10
CA ALA A 2 0.38 18.28 -15.78
C ALA A 2 1.51 18.27 -14.75
N SER A 3 1.24 18.67 -13.51
CA SER A 3 2.22 18.61 -12.42
C SER A 3 2.70 17.16 -12.19
N PRO A 4 3.98 16.95 -11.88
CA PRO A 4 4.50 15.61 -11.62
C PRO A 4 3.76 14.97 -10.45
N ARG A 5 3.41 13.68 -10.58
CA ARG A 5 2.67 12.90 -9.57
C ARG A 5 3.60 11.92 -8.85
N ASN A 6 3.68 12.04 -7.54
CA ASN A 6 4.43 11.11 -6.70
C ASN A 6 3.50 9.99 -6.23
N VAL A 7 3.92 8.74 -6.41
CA VAL A 7 3.13 7.55 -6.08
C VAL A 7 3.91 6.69 -5.08
N ALA A 8 3.32 6.46 -3.91
CA ALA A 8 3.86 5.52 -2.93
C ALA A 8 3.56 4.09 -3.35
N VAL A 9 4.60 3.26 -3.45
CA VAL A 9 4.47 1.82 -3.73
C VAL A 9 4.60 1.05 -2.42
N LEU A 10 3.52 0.39 -1.99
CA LEU A 10 3.48 -0.45 -0.79
C LEU A 10 3.52 -1.93 -1.21
N ILE A 11 4.59 -2.63 -0.84
CA ILE A 11 4.80 -4.04 -1.22
C ILE A 11 4.38 -4.95 -0.06
N GLY A 12 3.31 -5.72 -0.24
CA GLY A 12 2.72 -6.58 0.79
C GLY A 12 3.50 -7.84 1.14
N SER A 13 4.71 -8.01 0.60
CA SER A 13 5.58 -9.17 0.82
C SER A 13 6.98 -8.74 1.24
N LEU A 14 7.42 -9.23 2.40
CA LEU A 14 8.69 -8.81 3.01
C LEU A 14 9.90 -9.68 2.60
N ARG A 15 9.67 -10.86 2.02
CA ARG A 15 10.76 -11.75 1.63
C ARG A 15 11.58 -11.16 0.46
N LYS A 16 12.90 -11.35 0.51
CA LYS A 16 13.86 -10.82 -0.47
C LYS A 16 13.47 -11.15 -1.93
N ASP A 17 13.18 -12.41 -2.21
CA ASP A 17 12.90 -12.89 -3.59
C ASP A 17 11.42 -12.82 -3.99
N SER A 18 10.66 -11.89 -3.42
CA SER A 18 9.22 -11.77 -3.66
C SER A 18 8.88 -11.47 -5.12
N LEU A 19 7.93 -12.22 -5.69
CA LEU A 19 7.36 -11.91 -7.01
C LEU A 19 6.68 -10.53 -7.02
N ASN A 20 6.06 -10.15 -5.91
CA ASN A 20 5.43 -8.84 -5.75
C ASN A 20 6.47 -7.71 -5.76
N ARG A 21 7.64 -7.94 -5.16
CA ARG A 21 8.75 -6.99 -5.21
C ARG A 21 9.32 -6.85 -6.63
N LYS A 22 9.46 -7.96 -7.36
CA LYS A 22 9.87 -7.94 -8.78
C LYS A 22 8.88 -7.18 -9.64
N MET A 23 7.57 -7.41 -9.45
CA MET A 23 6.50 -6.67 -10.13
C MET A 23 6.56 -5.18 -9.81
N ALA A 24 6.66 -4.81 -8.53
CA ALA A 24 6.74 -3.42 -8.10
C ALA A 24 7.94 -2.71 -8.74
N ASN A 25 9.12 -3.34 -8.76
CA ASN A 25 10.32 -2.80 -9.39
C ASN A 25 10.15 -2.61 -10.90
N ALA A 26 9.51 -3.55 -11.59
CA ALA A 26 9.19 -3.40 -13.01
C ALA A 26 8.26 -2.22 -13.27
N MET A 27 7.21 -2.05 -12.46
CA MET A 27 6.30 -0.91 -12.56
C MET A 27 7.00 0.44 -12.27
N ILE A 28 7.89 0.48 -11.28
CA ILE A 28 8.72 1.67 -11.00
C ILE A 28 9.59 2.02 -12.21
N ALA A 29 10.26 1.03 -12.81
CA ALA A 29 11.10 1.24 -13.99
C ALA A 29 10.31 1.67 -15.24
N MET A 30 9.01 1.33 -15.30
CA MET A 30 8.10 1.68 -16.39
C MET A 30 7.24 2.91 -16.09
N ALA A 31 7.56 3.68 -15.03
CA ALA A 31 6.78 4.86 -14.66
C ALA A 31 6.67 5.83 -15.85
N PRO A 32 5.44 6.26 -16.22
CA PRO A 32 5.25 7.15 -17.37
C PRO A 32 5.83 8.54 -17.08
N GLN A 33 6.11 9.30 -18.13
CA GLN A 33 6.56 10.67 -18.01
C GLN A 33 5.57 11.50 -17.16
N GLY A 34 6.10 12.24 -16.19
CA GLY A 34 5.27 13.02 -15.25
C GLY A 34 4.79 12.23 -14.02
N MET A 35 5.22 10.98 -13.85
CA MET A 35 4.93 10.18 -12.65
C MET A 35 6.22 9.61 -12.06
N THR A 36 6.35 9.70 -10.73
CA THR A 36 7.46 9.11 -9.98
C THR A 36 6.89 8.08 -9.01
N LEU A 37 7.28 6.81 -9.17
CA LEU A 37 6.92 5.73 -8.24
C LEU A 37 8.11 5.46 -7.32
N ALA A 38 7.86 5.37 -6.02
CA ALA A 38 8.88 5.04 -5.04
C ALA A 38 8.34 4.09 -3.96
N GLU A 39 9.14 3.10 -3.58
CA GLU A 39 8.77 2.20 -2.48
C GLU A 39 8.71 2.96 -1.14
N VAL A 40 7.63 2.73 -0.40
CA VAL A 40 7.55 3.07 1.02
C VAL A 40 7.62 1.75 1.81
N PRO A 41 8.76 1.45 2.46
CA PRO A 41 8.95 0.16 3.12
C PRO A 41 8.04 0.03 4.34
N ILE A 42 7.49 -1.17 4.53
CA ILE A 42 6.60 -1.52 5.65
C ILE A 42 7.17 -2.61 6.57
N GLY A 43 8.33 -3.19 6.23
CA GLY A 43 8.87 -4.37 6.90
C GLY A 43 9.26 -4.16 8.36
N ASP A 44 9.66 -2.93 8.70
CA ASP A 44 10.12 -2.56 10.04
C ASP A 44 9.04 -1.81 10.84
N LEU A 45 7.79 -1.78 10.37
CA LEU A 45 6.69 -1.16 11.11
C LEU A 45 6.31 -2.03 12.31
N PRO A 46 6.43 -1.51 13.55
CA PRO A 46 5.88 -2.20 14.72
C PRO A 46 4.38 -2.44 14.53
N LEU A 47 3.89 -3.55 15.08
CA LEU A 47 2.45 -3.83 15.07
C LEU A 47 1.69 -2.71 15.77
N TYR A 48 0.59 -2.29 15.16
CA TYR A 48 -0.26 -1.24 15.69
C TYR A 48 -0.78 -1.63 17.07
N ASN A 49 -0.55 -0.74 18.03
CA ASN A 49 -1.12 -0.77 19.37
C ASN A 49 -1.48 0.68 19.74
N SER A 50 -2.76 0.94 20.03
CA SER A 50 -3.23 2.28 20.37
C SER A 50 -2.56 2.88 21.60
N ASP A 51 -2.04 2.06 22.53
CA ASP A 51 -1.33 2.53 23.72
C ASP A 51 -0.01 3.24 23.40
N LEU A 52 0.51 3.02 22.19
CA LEU A 52 1.71 3.66 21.69
C LEU A 52 1.44 4.99 20.99
N GLU A 53 0.18 5.39 20.77
CA GLU A 53 -0.11 6.69 20.14
C GLU A 53 0.36 7.89 21.01
N GLY A 54 0.47 9.06 20.36
CA GLY A 54 0.91 10.29 21.03
C GLY A 54 2.41 10.29 21.33
N ALA A 55 2.80 10.63 22.55
CA ALA A 55 4.20 10.83 22.93
C ALA A 55 5.07 9.55 22.86
N LYS A 56 4.44 8.37 22.83
CA LYS A 56 5.13 7.07 22.77
C LYS A 56 5.20 6.48 21.36
N ALA A 57 4.78 7.23 20.34
CA ALA A 57 4.67 6.73 18.98
C ALA A 57 6.05 6.28 18.46
N PRO A 58 6.18 5.04 17.96
CA PRO A 58 7.39 4.59 17.31
C PRO A 58 7.76 5.56 16.17
N SER A 59 9.03 5.95 16.09
CA SER A 59 9.52 6.84 15.03
C SER A 59 9.21 6.31 13.64
N ALA A 60 9.23 4.99 13.46
CA ALA A 60 8.84 4.31 12.22
C ALA A 60 7.41 4.64 11.78
N TRP A 61 6.44 4.78 12.72
CA TRP A 61 5.07 5.17 12.38
C TRP A 61 5.02 6.61 11.87
N THR A 62 5.70 7.52 12.55
CA THR A 62 5.76 8.94 12.15
C THR A 62 6.38 9.10 10.77
N VAL A 63 7.52 8.46 10.52
CA VAL A 63 8.20 8.49 9.21
C VAL A 63 7.32 7.90 8.12
N PHE A 64 6.66 6.78 8.39
CA PHE A 64 5.74 6.15 7.46
C PHE A 64 4.55 7.07 7.12
N ARG A 65 3.87 7.60 8.14
CA ARG A 65 2.74 8.53 7.98
C ARG A 65 3.14 9.76 7.18
N GLN A 66 4.30 10.35 7.46
CA GLN A 66 4.82 11.51 6.72
C GLN A 66 5.06 11.20 5.24
N ARG A 67 5.67 10.04 4.93
CA ARG A 67 5.91 9.62 3.53
C ARG A 67 4.61 9.42 2.77
N ILE A 68 3.62 8.78 3.39
CA ILE A 68 2.32 8.55 2.77
C ILE A 68 1.52 9.85 2.62
N ALA A 69 1.56 10.74 3.61
CA ALA A 69 0.88 12.03 3.53
C ALA A 69 1.39 12.88 2.35
N ALA A 70 2.69 12.80 2.04
CA ALA A 70 3.35 13.61 1.02
C ALA A 70 3.12 13.16 -0.44
N VAL A 71 2.58 11.96 -0.69
CA VAL A 71 2.37 11.46 -2.07
C VAL A 71 1.01 11.84 -2.64
N ASP A 72 0.91 11.90 -3.96
CA ASP A 72 -0.34 12.17 -4.68
C ASP A 72 -1.24 10.95 -4.78
N ALA A 73 -0.66 9.74 -4.89
CA ALA A 73 -1.40 8.49 -5.08
C ALA A 73 -0.69 7.28 -4.47
N LEU A 74 -1.40 6.15 -4.42
CA LEU A 74 -0.99 4.91 -3.78
C LEU A 74 -1.03 3.75 -4.78
N LEU A 75 0.01 2.92 -4.76
CA LEU A 75 0.05 1.65 -5.48
C LEU A 75 0.37 0.52 -4.49
N PHE A 76 -0.60 -0.37 -4.30
CA PHE A 76 -0.44 -1.56 -3.46
C PHE A 76 -0.08 -2.75 -4.33
N VAL A 77 1.06 -3.40 -4.05
CA VAL A 77 1.51 -4.62 -4.75
C VAL A 77 1.56 -5.78 -3.76
N THR A 78 0.56 -6.66 -3.79
CA THR A 78 0.32 -7.60 -2.69
C THR A 78 0.23 -9.07 -3.12
N PRO A 79 0.87 -10.00 -2.39
CA PRO A 79 0.48 -11.40 -2.47
C PRO A 79 -0.91 -11.59 -1.81
N GLU A 80 -1.42 -12.81 -1.92
CA GLU A 80 -2.55 -13.27 -1.12
C GLU A 80 -2.05 -14.31 -0.10
N TYR A 81 -2.32 -14.06 1.18
CA TYR A 81 -2.08 -15.02 2.26
C TYR A 81 -3.41 -15.46 2.84
N ASN A 82 -3.68 -16.76 2.77
CA ASN A 82 -4.88 -17.38 3.34
C ASN A 82 -6.18 -16.67 2.92
N ARG A 83 -6.36 -16.46 1.61
CA ARG A 83 -7.53 -15.79 1.01
C ARG A 83 -7.70 -14.32 1.36
N SER A 84 -6.68 -13.66 1.90
CA SER A 84 -6.79 -12.27 2.36
C SER A 84 -5.47 -11.49 2.22
N VAL A 85 -5.55 -10.23 2.66
CA VAL A 85 -4.45 -9.28 2.74
C VAL A 85 -3.38 -9.79 3.72
N PRO A 86 -2.09 -9.73 3.37
CA PRO A 86 -1.00 -10.04 4.29
C PRO A 86 -1.05 -9.17 5.55
N GLY A 87 -0.83 -9.77 6.72
CA GLY A 87 -0.88 -9.07 8.01
C GLY A 87 0.04 -7.85 8.09
N GLY A 88 1.25 -7.91 7.52
CA GLY A 88 2.17 -6.77 7.47
C GLY A 88 1.64 -5.59 6.65
N LEU A 89 0.98 -5.86 5.53
CA LEU A 89 0.34 -4.80 4.73
C LEU A 89 -0.87 -4.22 5.44
N LYS A 90 -1.70 -5.07 6.06
CA LYS A 90 -2.83 -4.63 6.87
C LYS A 90 -2.38 -3.79 8.08
N ASN A 91 -1.27 -4.16 8.72
CA ASN A 91 -0.67 -3.37 9.80
C ASN A 91 -0.25 -1.97 9.32
N ALA A 92 0.37 -1.87 8.13
CA ALA A 92 0.72 -0.57 7.56
C ALA A 92 -0.53 0.30 7.33
N ILE A 93 -1.62 -0.29 6.84
CA ILE A 93 -2.92 0.38 6.68
C ILE A 93 -3.44 0.88 8.04
N ASP A 94 -3.38 0.04 9.08
CA ASP A 94 -3.84 0.39 10.42
C ASP A 94 -3.00 1.54 11.02
N VAL A 95 -1.67 1.48 10.92
CA VAL A 95 -0.77 2.54 11.36
C VAL A 95 -1.05 3.86 10.63
N GLY A 96 -1.28 3.83 9.32
CA GLY A 96 -1.59 5.05 8.54
C GLY A 96 -3.01 5.59 8.78
N SER A 97 -3.94 4.77 9.28
CA SER A 97 -5.31 5.20 9.57
C SER A 97 -5.42 6.05 10.84
N ARG A 98 -4.33 6.19 11.58
CA ARG A 98 -4.26 6.76 12.93
C ARG A 98 -3.26 7.91 13.02
N PRO A 99 -3.42 8.83 14.01
CA PRO A 99 -4.48 8.86 15.03
C PRO A 99 -5.87 9.19 14.45
N TYR A 100 -6.92 9.01 15.26
CA TYR A 100 -8.30 9.26 14.82
C TYR A 100 -8.45 10.69 14.28
N GLY A 101 -9.08 10.84 13.11
CA GLY A 101 -9.21 12.13 12.43
C GLY A 101 -7.96 12.60 11.67
N SER A 102 -6.89 11.81 11.63
CA SER A 102 -5.63 12.15 10.94
C SER A 102 -5.15 11.03 10.01
N SER A 103 -6.09 10.29 9.40
CA SER A 103 -5.78 9.25 8.42
C SER A 103 -4.98 9.84 7.26
N VAL A 104 -3.82 9.24 6.96
CA VAL A 104 -2.98 9.68 5.82
C VAL A 104 -3.46 9.14 4.47
N TRP A 105 -4.55 8.37 4.47
CA TRP A 105 -5.10 7.67 3.31
C TRP A 105 -6.17 8.47 2.56
N SER A 106 -6.94 9.30 3.27
CA SER A 106 -8.18 9.91 2.77
C SER A 106 -7.94 10.83 1.56
N GLY A 107 -8.84 10.75 0.58
CA GLY A 107 -8.84 11.50 -0.66
C GLY A 107 -7.80 11.06 -1.69
N LYS A 108 -6.89 10.13 -1.36
CA LYS A 108 -5.82 9.71 -2.27
C LYS A 108 -6.33 8.66 -3.27
N PRO A 109 -6.05 8.81 -4.58
CA PRO A 109 -6.20 7.73 -5.54
C PRO A 109 -5.36 6.51 -5.17
N GLY A 110 -5.94 5.31 -5.28
CA GLY A 110 -5.27 4.05 -4.94
C GLY A 110 -5.51 2.96 -5.98
N ALA A 111 -4.44 2.27 -6.38
CA ALA A 111 -4.51 1.09 -7.24
C ALA A 111 -3.96 -0.15 -6.53
N ILE A 112 -4.45 -1.33 -6.90
CA ILE A 112 -4.02 -2.61 -6.34
C ILE A 112 -3.60 -3.55 -7.47
N VAL A 113 -2.39 -4.06 -7.38
CA VAL A 113 -1.88 -5.17 -8.18
C VAL A 113 -1.65 -6.34 -7.24
N SER A 114 -2.28 -7.48 -7.52
CA SER A 114 -2.02 -8.70 -6.76
C SER A 114 -1.21 -9.68 -7.60
N VAL A 115 -0.21 -10.29 -7.00
CA VAL A 115 0.67 -11.26 -7.68
C VAL A 115 0.73 -12.55 -6.87
N SER A 116 0.31 -13.64 -7.49
CA SER A 116 0.28 -14.99 -6.92
C SER A 116 0.66 -15.99 -8.00
N PRO A 117 1.46 -17.04 -7.71
CA PRO A 117 1.78 -18.08 -8.70
C PRO A 117 0.56 -18.95 -9.10
N GLY A 118 -0.57 -18.82 -8.39
CA GLY A 118 -1.80 -19.52 -8.72
C GLY A 118 -2.68 -18.71 -9.68
N ALA A 119 -3.44 -19.40 -10.53
CA ALA A 119 -4.27 -18.80 -11.58
C ALA A 119 -5.29 -17.73 -11.12
N ILE A 120 -5.64 -17.70 -9.82
CA ILE A 120 -6.55 -16.69 -9.23
C ILE A 120 -5.85 -15.32 -9.09
N GLY A 121 -4.52 -15.26 -9.15
CA GLY A 121 -3.76 -13.98 -9.17
C GLY A 121 -3.94 -13.12 -7.92
N GLY A 122 -4.37 -13.68 -6.79
CA GLY A 122 -4.59 -12.96 -5.53
C GLY A 122 -5.89 -12.13 -5.44
N TYR A 123 -6.92 -12.53 -6.19
CA TYR A 123 -8.26 -11.95 -6.19
C TYR A 123 -8.80 -11.61 -4.78
N GLY A 124 -8.69 -12.52 -3.81
CA GLY A 124 -9.23 -12.33 -2.46
C GLY A 124 -8.53 -11.20 -1.72
N ALA A 125 -7.19 -11.15 -1.77
CA ALA A 125 -6.44 -10.05 -1.18
C ALA A 125 -6.74 -8.70 -1.83
N ASN A 126 -6.92 -8.66 -3.15
CA ASN A 126 -7.28 -7.44 -3.87
C ASN A 126 -8.65 -6.91 -3.39
N HIS A 127 -9.67 -7.76 -3.35
CA HIS A 127 -11.00 -7.35 -2.91
C HIS A 127 -11.06 -6.99 -1.42
N HIS A 128 -10.38 -7.72 -0.55
CA HIS A 128 -10.34 -7.38 0.89
C HIS A 128 -9.63 -6.04 1.15
N LEU A 129 -8.59 -5.70 0.37
CA LEU A 129 -8.00 -4.35 0.42
C LEU A 129 -9.01 -3.27 0.05
N ARG A 130 -9.82 -3.49 -1.00
CA ARG A 130 -10.85 -2.53 -1.43
C ARG A 130 -11.88 -2.25 -0.34
N GLN A 131 -12.24 -3.23 0.50
CA GLN A 131 -13.11 -2.97 1.64
C GLN A 131 -12.52 -1.94 2.62
N SER A 132 -11.21 -2.02 2.89
CA SER A 132 -10.52 -1.03 3.71
C SER A 132 -10.46 0.34 3.03
N PHE A 133 -10.31 0.38 1.70
CA PHE A 133 -10.31 1.64 0.93
C PHE A 133 -11.62 2.41 1.11
N VAL A 134 -12.76 1.70 1.14
CA VAL A 134 -14.08 2.33 1.35
C VAL A 134 -14.12 3.11 2.67
N PHE A 135 -13.68 2.50 3.77
CA PHE A 135 -13.69 3.18 5.08
C PHE A 135 -12.66 4.31 5.18
N LEU A 136 -11.48 4.11 4.57
CA LEU A 136 -10.36 5.04 4.66
C LEU A 136 -10.38 6.14 3.60
N ASP A 137 -11.44 6.19 2.79
CA ASP A 137 -11.62 7.17 1.72
C ASP A 137 -10.44 7.18 0.72
N ILE A 138 -9.91 5.99 0.41
CA ILE A 138 -8.98 5.81 -0.71
C ILE A 138 -9.81 5.64 -1.98
N LEU A 139 -9.58 6.48 -2.99
CA LEU A 139 -10.34 6.46 -4.24
C LEU A 139 -9.82 5.33 -5.14
N PRO A 140 -10.53 4.19 -5.26
CA PRO A 140 -9.95 3.02 -5.92
C PRO A 140 -9.97 3.18 -7.43
N LEU A 141 -8.86 2.81 -8.10
CA LEU A 141 -8.89 2.50 -9.52
C LEU A 141 -9.80 1.29 -9.74
N GLN A 142 -10.90 1.51 -10.46
CA GLN A 142 -11.89 0.46 -10.71
C GLN A 142 -11.47 -0.45 -11.85
N GLN A 143 -10.88 0.10 -12.91
CA GLN A 143 -10.42 -0.62 -14.10
C GLN A 143 -9.15 0.02 -14.68
N PRO A 144 -8.27 -0.76 -15.34
CA PRO A 144 -8.30 -2.23 -15.37
C PRO A 144 -7.98 -2.82 -13.99
N GLU A 145 -8.56 -3.98 -13.68
CA GLU A 145 -8.11 -4.82 -12.57
C GLU A 145 -6.78 -5.52 -12.91
N ALA A 146 -5.96 -5.80 -11.90
CA ALA A 146 -4.64 -6.40 -12.08
C ALA A 146 -4.45 -7.62 -11.16
N TYR A 147 -4.83 -8.79 -11.68
CA TYR A 147 -4.62 -10.11 -11.07
C TYR A 147 -3.53 -10.85 -11.86
N VAL A 148 -2.33 -10.98 -11.28
CA VAL A 148 -1.18 -11.55 -11.99
C VAL A 148 -0.86 -12.95 -11.45
N GLY A 149 -0.97 -13.93 -12.35
CA GLY A 149 -0.68 -15.36 -12.16
C GLY A 149 0.75 -15.75 -12.49
#